data_AF-A0A9P4LQS9-F1
#
_entry.id   AF-A0A9P4LQS9-F1
#
_cell.length_a   1.000
_cell.length_b   1.000
_cell.length_c   1.000
_cell.angle_alpha   90.00
_cell.angle_beta   90.00
_cell.angle_gamma   90.00
#
_symmetry.space_group_name_H-M   'P 1'
#
loop_
_entity.id
_entity.type
_entity.pdbx_description
1 polymer ?
#
loop_
_entity_poly.entity_id
_entity_poly.type
_entity_poly.pdbx_seq_one_letter_code
_entity_poly.pdbx_strand_id
1 'polypeptide(L)'
;YMTLSHRWGENHDAQMELTLENMASLQQGVETTSLSSTYRDAITTTRRLGVGFLWIDSLCIIQNEKRDWQLQSAAMGMIYRNSFLNISSAVDALDCGMFVVRDPSRVEVFPVRNSEFQHSNTPSLALMPWDLWSRNVNLALLNKRGWVLQERILSPRVLHFTEE
;
A
#
# COMPACT_ATOMS: atom_id res chain seq x y z
N TYR A 1 3.18 3.64 -13.80
CA TYR A 1 2.35 4.13 -12.68
C TYR A 1 2.59 3.24 -11.47
N MET A 2 2.21 3.69 -10.29
CA MET A 2 2.13 2.87 -9.07
C MET A 2 0.67 2.54 -8.78
N THR A 3 0.42 1.55 -7.94
CA THR A 3 -0.93 1.18 -7.46
C THR A 3 -1.01 1.31 -5.94
N LEU A 4 -2.23 1.42 -5.41
CA LEU A 4 -2.50 1.42 -3.97
C LEU A 4 -3.44 0.27 -3.60
N SER A 5 -2.98 -0.58 -2.68
CA SER A 5 -3.81 -1.52 -1.94
C SER A 5 -4.15 -0.93 -0.57
N HIS A 6 -5.42 -0.62 -0.34
CA HIS A 6 -5.90 -0.11 0.95
C HIS A 6 -7.28 -0.68 1.29
N ARG A 7 -7.67 -0.51 2.56
CA ARG A 7 -9.06 -0.72 2.98
C ARG A 7 -9.82 0.57 2.75
N TRP A 8 -11.00 0.45 2.16
CA TRP A 8 -11.91 1.57 2.11
C TRP A 8 -12.37 1.86 3.55
N GLY A 9 -12.54 3.14 3.89
CA GLY A 9 -13.00 3.57 5.20
C GLY A 9 -14.39 3.03 5.50
N GLU A 10 -14.73 2.87 6.78
CA GLU A 10 -16.06 2.40 7.19
C GLU A 10 -17.16 3.42 6.85
N ASN A 11 -16.80 4.67 6.66
CA ASN A 11 -17.69 5.73 6.23
C ASN A 11 -17.52 5.98 4.73
N HIS A 12 -18.29 5.25 3.91
CA HIS A 12 -18.26 5.38 2.45
C HIS A 12 -18.49 6.82 1.96
N ASP A 13 -19.31 7.61 2.68
CA ASP A 13 -19.56 9.02 2.35
C ASP A 13 -18.33 9.93 2.55
N ALA A 14 -17.34 9.49 3.32
CA ALA A 14 -16.12 10.25 3.59
C ALA A 14 -14.98 9.94 2.60
N GLN A 15 -15.08 8.85 1.83
CA GLN A 15 -14.05 8.45 0.89
C GLN A 15 -14.36 8.97 -0.51
N MET A 16 -13.37 9.60 -1.13
CA MET A 16 -13.54 10.09 -2.50
C MET A 16 -13.59 8.91 -3.47
N GLU A 17 -14.67 8.87 -4.25
CA GLU A 17 -14.94 7.85 -5.26
C GLU A 17 -15.24 8.52 -6.60
N LEU A 18 -14.80 7.90 -7.69
CA LEU A 18 -15.12 8.33 -9.04
C LEU A 18 -16.52 7.85 -9.41
N THR A 19 -17.39 8.77 -9.79
CA THR A 19 -18.72 8.51 -10.33
C THR A 19 -18.90 9.26 -11.64
N LEU A 20 -19.91 8.90 -12.43
CA LEU A 20 -20.22 9.62 -13.67
C LEU A 20 -20.49 11.11 -13.44
N GLU A 21 -21.10 11.45 -12.31
CA GLU A 21 -21.49 12.82 -11.95
C GLU A 21 -20.29 13.69 -11.60
N ASN A 22 -19.26 13.12 -10.97
CA ASN A 22 -18.09 13.87 -10.51
C ASN A 22 -16.85 13.74 -11.41
N MET A 23 -16.90 12.86 -12.43
CA MET A 23 -15.77 12.59 -13.34
C MET A 23 -15.18 13.87 -13.96
N ALA A 24 -16.04 14.75 -14.49
CA ALA A 24 -15.59 16.00 -15.11
C ALA A 24 -14.88 16.93 -14.11
N SER A 25 -15.32 16.94 -12.85
CA SER A 25 -14.70 17.72 -11.77
C SER A 25 -13.35 17.11 -11.38
N LEU A 26 -13.29 15.80 -11.14
CA LEU A 26 -12.05 15.11 -10.76
C LEU A 26 -10.96 15.21 -11.83
N GLN A 27 -11.34 15.28 -13.12
CA GLN A 27 -10.40 15.50 -14.22
C GLN A 27 -9.75 16.89 -14.22
N GLN A 28 -10.39 17.91 -13.63
CA GLN A 28 -9.79 19.23 -13.45
C GLN A 28 -8.76 19.26 -12.32
N GLY A 29 -8.71 18.20 -11.51
CA GLY A 29 -7.88 18.09 -10.34
C GLY A 29 -8.67 18.28 -9.05
N VAL A 30 -8.07 17.85 -7.95
CA VAL A 30 -8.64 17.88 -6.61
C VAL A 30 -7.56 18.37 -5.65
N GLU A 31 -7.95 19.18 -4.67
CA GLU A 31 -7.04 19.58 -3.61
C GLU A 31 -6.61 18.37 -2.79
N THR A 32 -5.30 18.23 -2.56
CA THR A 32 -4.79 17.09 -1.78
C THR A 32 -5.33 17.06 -0.35
N THR A 33 -5.72 18.22 0.20
CA THR A 33 -6.30 18.39 1.54
C THR A 33 -7.68 17.76 1.69
N SER A 34 -8.44 17.62 0.60
CA SER A 34 -9.76 16.96 0.63
C SER A 34 -9.66 15.44 0.51
N LEU A 35 -8.46 14.89 0.31
CA LEU A 35 -8.22 13.45 0.22
C LEU A 35 -7.95 12.85 1.61
N SER A 36 -8.28 11.57 1.77
CA SER A 36 -7.93 10.81 2.97
C SER A 36 -6.43 10.86 3.25
N SER A 37 -6.04 10.69 4.51
CA SER A 37 -4.63 10.58 4.91
C SER A 37 -3.88 9.51 4.11
N THR A 38 -4.50 8.34 3.91
CA THR A 38 -3.93 7.26 3.08
C THR A 38 -3.65 7.70 1.64
N TYR A 39 -4.56 8.45 1.02
CA TYR A 39 -4.37 8.92 -0.36
C TYR A 39 -3.26 9.97 -0.43
N ARG A 40 -3.22 10.89 0.53
CA ARG A 40 -2.14 11.88 0.65
C ARG A 40 -0.76 11.21 0.80
N ASP A 41 -0.67 10.19 1.65
CA ASP A 41 0.58 9.45 1.86
C ASP A 41 0.97 8.63 0.63
N ALA A 42 0.00 8.04 -0.07
CA ALA A 42 0.25 7.30 -1.31
C ALA A 42 0.73 8.24 -2.43
N ILE A 43 0.11 9.42 -2.59
CA ILE A 43 0.54 10.46 -3.54
C ILE A 43 1.96 10.94 -3.18
N THR A 44 2.23 11.20 -1.91
CA THR A 44 3.54 11.65 -1.43
C THR A 44 4.61 10.60 -1.70
N THR A 45 4.33 9.34 -1.39
CA THR A 45 5.22 8.20 -1.65
C THR A 45 5.50 8.05 -3.14
N THR A 46 4.46 8.10 -3.97
CA THR A 46 4.55 7.98 -5.42
C THR A 46 5.46 9.05 -6.02
N ARG A 47 5.26 10.32 -5.61
CA ARG A 47 6.07 11.45 -6.05
C ARG A 47 7.52 11.36 -5.57
N ARG A 48 7.75 10.95 -4.31
CA ARG A 48 9.12 10.79 -3.74
C ARG A 48 9.91 9.68 -4.43
N LEU A 49 9.24 8.67 -4.97
CA LEU A 49 9.85 7.61 -5.77
C LEU A 49 10.01 7.97 -7.25
N GLY A 50 9.72 9.22 -7.65
CA GLY A 50 9.90 9.71 -9.01
C GLY A 50 8.85 9.22 -10.01
N VAL A 51 7.71 8.71 -9.54
CA VAL A 51 6.61 8.26 -10.41
C VAL A 51 5.52 9.33 -10.45
N GLY A 52 5.03 9.66 -11.65
CA GLY A 52 4.01 10.72 -11.85
C GLY A 52 2.55 10.26 -11.79
N PHE A 53 2.30 8.95 -11.79
CA PHE A 53 0.95 8.38 -11.89
C PHE A 53 0.71 7.34 -10.80
N LEU A 54 -0.41 7.46 -10.10
CA LEU A 54 -0.91 6.54 -9.09
C LEU A 54 -2.31 6.06 -9.51
N TRP A 55 -2.52 4.75 -9.48
CA TRP A 55 -3.83 4.14 -9.69
C TRP A 55 -4.42 3.74 -8.34
N ILE A 56 -5.65 4.18 -8.08
CA ILE A 56 -6.43 3.86 -6.89
C ILE A 56 -7.79 3.37 -7.38
N ASP A 57 -8.21 2.18 -6.96
CA ASP A 57 -9.45 1.54 -7.41
C ASP A 57 -10.67 2.47 -7.33
N SER A 58 -10.85 3.15 -6.21
CA SER A 58 -11.98 4.06 -5.98
C SER A 58 -11.98 5.29 -6.89
N LEU A 59 -10.81 5.71 -7.41
CA LEU A 59 -10.66 6.92 -8.24
C LEU A 59 -10.41 6.62 -9.72
N CYS A 60 -10.16 5.37 -10.08
CA CYS A 60 -9.86 4.95 -11.45
C CYS A 60 -10.90 4.00 -12.04
N ILE A 61 -11.90 3.60 -11.24
CA ILE A 61 -13.07 2.82 -11.66
C ILE A 61 -14.31 3.66 -11.35
N ILE A 62 -15.24 3.73 -12.28
CA ILE A 62 -16.52 4.43 -12.12
C ILE A 62 -17.43 3.57 -11.24
N GLN A 63 -17.58 3.95 -9.96
CA GLN A 63 -18.20 3.10 -8.94
C GLN A 63 -19.70 2.87 -9.14
N ASN A 64 -20.39 3.84 -9.76
CA ASN A 64 -21.82 3.75 -10.06
C ASN A 64 -22.13 3.21 -11.47
N GLU A 65 -21.14 2.67 -12.17
CA GLU A 65 -21.33 2.13 -13.53
C GLU A 65 -20.88 0.66 -13.61
N LYS A 66 -21.85 -0.23 -13.81
CA LYS A 66 -21.64 -1.68 -13.74
C LYS A 66 -20.72 -2.19 -14.85
N ARG A 67 -20.79 -1.63 -16.05
CA ARG A 67 -19.98 -2.08 -17.19
C ARG A 67 -18.51 -1.77 -16.98
N ASP A 68 -18.17 -0.59 -16.49
CA ASP A 68 -16.80 -0.19 -16.16
C ASP A 68 -16.29 -1.05 -15.01
N TRP A 69 -17.06 -1.23 -13.94
CA TRP A 69 -16.69 -2.16 -12.87
C TRP A 69 -16.36 -3.57 -13.40
N GLN A 70 -17.16 -4.12 -14.32
CA GLN A 70 -16.91 -5.43 -14.93
C GLN A 70 -15.62 -5.47 -15.75
N LEU A 71 -15.34 -4.43 -16.52
CA LEU A 71 -14.12 -4.33 -17.33
C LEU A 71 -12.87 -4.17 -16.45
N GLN A 72 -12.92 -3.28 -15.47
CA GLN A 72 -11.78 -2.98 -14.59
C GLN A 72 -11.50 -4.13 -13.63
N SER A 73 -12.53 -4.76 -13.05
CA SER A 73 -12.36 -5.94 -12.18
C SER A 73 -11.72 -7.11 -12.91
N ALA A 74 -12.08 -7.35 -14.19
CA ALA A 74 -11.42 -8.35 -15.03
C ALA A 74 -9.96 -7.97 -15.38
N ALA A 75 -9.66 -6.67 -15.48
CA ALA A 75 -8.33 -6.17 -15.79
C ALA A 75 -7.41 -6.01 -14.57
N MET A 76 -7.92 -6.13 -13.33
CA MET A 76 -7.15 -5.88 -12.10
C MET A 76 -5.80 -6.61 -12.07
N GLY A 77 -5.77 -7.90 -12.43
CA GLY A 77 -4.52 -8.64 -12.46
C GLY A 77 -3.46 -8.03 -13.38
N MET A 78 -3.89 -7.49 -14.53
CA MET A 78 -3.00 -6.79 -15.47
C MET A 78 -2.61 -5.40 -14.98
N ILE A 79 -3.50 -4.69 -14.29
CA ILE A 79 -3.20 -3.38 -13.68
C ILE A 79 -2.06 -3.52 -12.65
N TYR A 80 -2.20 -4.45 -11.70
CA TYR A 80 -1.18 -4.65 -10.68
C TYR A 80 0.12 -5.24 -11.26
N ARG A 81 0.01 -6.20 -12.18
CA ARG A 81 1.18 -6.82 -12.84
C ARG A 81 2.06 -5.84 -13.62
N ASN A 82 1.48 -4.80 -14.21
CA ASN A 82 2.22 -3.81 -14.99
C ASN A 82 2.51 -2.52 -14.19
N SER A 83 2.21 -2.51 -12.90
CA SER A 83 2.60 -1.43 -12.01
C SER A 83 4.12 -1.43 -11.77
N PHE A 84 4.69 -0.25 -11.56
CA PHE A 84 6.10 -0.11 -11.17
C PHE A 84 6.36 -0.66 -9.76
N LEU A 85 5.41 -0.37 -8.87
CA LEU A 85 5.41 -0.74 -7.46
C LEU A 85 3.97 -0.58 -6.93
N ASN A 86 3.54 -1.53 -6.12
CA ASN A 86 2.30 -1.44 -5.37
C ASN A 86 2.55 -0.94 -3.94
N ILE A 87 1.84 0.08 -3.52
CA ILE A 87 1.84 0.58 -2.15
C ILE A 87 0.78 -0.20 -1.38
N SER A 88 1.17 -0.86 -0.30
CA SER A 88 0.26 -1.64 0.55
C SER A 88 0.11 -0.94 1.90
N SER A 89 -1.09 -0.41 2.16
CA SER A 89 -1.47 0.21 3.43
C SER A 89 -1.87 -0.88 4.43
N ALA A 90 -0.88 -1.51 5.07
CA ALA A 90 -1.05 -2.56 6.06
C ALA A 90 -1.12 -2.04 7.52
N VAL A 91 -1.29 -0.73 7.70
CA VAL A 91 -1.60 -0.09 8.99
C VAL A 91 -3.08 -0.34 9.32
N ASP A 92 -3.38 -0.74 10.56
CA ASP A 92 -4.74 -1.12 10.95
C ASP A 92 -5.61 0.08 11.36
N ALA A 93 -4.99 1.20 11.71
CA ALA A 93 -5.67 2.43 12.07
C ALA A 93 -6.38 3.07 10.86
N LEU A 94 -7.71 2.96 10.84
CA LEU A 94 -8.56 3.67 9.89
C LEU A 94 -8.33 5.19 10.03
N ASP A 95 -8.26 5.89 8.90
CA ASP A 95 -8.11 7.35 8.80
C ASP A 95 -6.80 7.96 9.32
N CYS A 96 -5.85 7.17 9.84
CA CYS A 96 -4.55 7.69 10.31
C CYS A 96 -3.46 7.77 9.22
N GLY A 97 -3.72 7.22 8.04
CA GLY A 97 -2.74 7.18 6.94
C GLY A 97 -1.69 6.08 7.12
N MET A 98 -0.61 6.17 6.36
CA MET A 98 0.48 5.19 6.31
C MET A 98 1.74 5.65 7.06
N PHE A 99 1.91 6.96 7.23
CA PHE A 99 3.06 7.56 7.92
C PHE A 99 2.85 7.60 9.45
N VAL A 100 2.76 6.42 10.06
CA VAL A 100 2.65 6.27 11.52
C VAL A 100 3.99 6.29 12.22
N VAL A 101 3.97 6.68 13.50
CA VAL A 101 5.14 6.57 14.41
C VAL A 101 5.35 5.10 14.74
N ARG A 102 6.56 4.61 14.52
CA ARG A 102 6.96 3.22 14.79
C ARG A 102 7.97 3.19 15.94
N ASP A 103 7.93 2.11 16.71
CA ASP A 103 8.95 1.83 17.73
C ASP A 103 10.06 0.97 17.09
N PRO A 104 11.26 1.54 16.86
CA PRO A 104 12.35 0.81 16.22
C PRO A 104 12.79 -0.45 16.98
N SER A 105 12.54 -0.52 18.30
CA SER A 105 12.89 -1.70 19.11
C SER A 105 12.13 -2.95 18.68
N ARG A 106 10.95 -2.81 18.05
CA ARG A 106 10.12 -3.93 17.56
C ARG A 106 10.68 -4.60 16.31
N VAL A 107 11.56 -3.91 15.60
CA VAL A 107 12.26 -4.41 14.39
C VAL A 107 13.77 -4.50 14.60
N GLU A 108 14.23 -4.39 15.85
CA GLU A 108 15.65 -4.33 16.15
C GLU A 108 16.36 -5.60 15.69
N VAL A 109 17.44 -5.38 14.95
CA VAL A 109 18.29 -6.45 14.45
C VAL A 109 19.40 -6.68 15.46
N PHE A 110 19.45 -7.87 16.05
CA PHE A 110 20.51 -8.21 17.00
C PHE A 110 21.72 -8.78 16.25
N PRO A 111 22.85 -8.07 16.19
CA PRO A 111 24.04 -8.57 15.54
C PRO A 111 24.63 -9.73 16.36
N VAL A 112 24.82 -10.87 15.72
CA VAL A 112 25.48 -12.02 16.34
C VAL A 112 26.92 -12.05 15.85
N ARG A 113 27.86 -11.96 16.80
CA ARG A 113 29.28 -12.18 16.51
C ARG A 113 29.55 -13.67 16.55
N ASN A 114 29.85 -14.24 15.39
CA ASN A 114 30.38 -15.59 15.32
C ASN A 114 31.90 -15.56 15.51
N SER A 115 32.39 -16.19 16.58
CA SER A 115 33.81 -16.28 16.92
C SER A 115 34.62 -17.09 15.89
N GLU A 116 34.00 -17.85 14.99
CA GLU A 116 34.67 -18.58 13.91
C GLU A 116 34.94 -17.70 12.68
N PHE A 117 34.25 -16.56 12.52
CA PHE A 117 34.42 -15.61 11.41
C PHE A 117 35.29 -14.39 11.79
N GLN A 118 36.19 -14.56 12.77
CA GLN A 118 37.05 -13.49 13.32
C GLN A 118 37.95 -12.79 12.30
N HIS A 119 38.09 -13.31 11.07
CA HIS A 119 38.90 -12.70 10.02
C HIS A 119 38.17 -11.59 9.23
N SER A 120 36.89 -11.31 9.50
CA SER A 120 36.18 -10.17 8.92
C SER A 120 35.60 -9.27 10.02
N ASN A 121 35.88 -7.97 9.97
CA ASN A 121 35.31 -6.96 10.89
C ASN A 121 33.79 -6.72 10.71
N THR A 122 33.13 -7.54 9.91
CA THR A 122 31.70 -7.46 9.62
C THR A 122 30.94 -8.47 10.49
N PRO A 123 29.96 -8.03 11.32
CA PRO A 123 29.03 -8.97 11.93
C PRO A 123 28.30 -9.72 10.81
N SER A 124 28.56 -11.03 10.70
CA SER A 124 28.11 -11.86 9.58
C SER A 124 26.69 -12.40 9.75
N LEU A 125 26.08 -12.22 10.93
CA LEU A 125 24.74 -12.71 11.23
C LEU A 125 23.93 -11.68 12.03
N ALA A 126 22.65 -11.60 11.71
CA ALA A 126 21.68 -10.71 12.30
C ALA A 126 20.44 -11.55 12.69
N LEU A 127 20.01 -11.46 13.95
CA LEU A 127 18.74 -12.04 14.38
C LEU A 127 17.64 -11.00 14.23
N MET A 128 16.55 -11.41 13.61
CA MET A 128 15.32 -10.63 13.47
C MET A 128 14.18 -11.46 14.08
N PRO A 129 13.15 -10.82 14.67
CA PRO A 129 11.96 -11.54 15.11
C PRO A 129 11.39 -12.39 13.97
N TRP A 130 11.32 -13.71 14.18
CA TRP A 130 10.94 -14.68 13.14
C TRP A 130 9.50 -14.46 12.62
N ASP A 131 8.66 -13.85 13.45
CA ASP A 131 7.25 -13.60 13.16
C ASP A 131 6.99 -12.18 12.61
N LEU A 132 8.02 -11.34 12.44
CA LEU A 132 7.88 -9.94 12.03
C LEU A 132 7.04 -9.80 10.76
N TRP A 133 7.37 -10.58 9.72
CA TRP A 133 6.63 -10.58 8.46
C TRP A 133 5.20 -11.10 8.62
N SER A 134 5.03 -12.13 9.45
CA SER A 134 3.71 -12.72 9.68
C SER A 134 2.77 -11.72 10.34
N ARG A 135 3.22 -11.10 11.45
CA ARG A 135 2.44 -10.14 12.22
C ARG A 135 2.13 -8.87 11.44
N ASN A 136 3.12 -8.32 10.73
CA ASN A 136 2.99 -7.02 10.07
C ASN A 136 2.43 -7.08 8.65
N VAL A 137 2.61 -8.20 7.94
CA VAL A 137 2.13 -8.35 6.57
C VAL A 137 1.06 -9.42 6.49
N ASN A 138 1.37 -10.68 6.77
CA ASN A 138 0.41 -11.77 6.50
C ASN A 138 -0.90 -11.64 7.29
N LEU A 139 -0.83 -11.19 8.54
CA LEU A 139 -2.00 -11.05 9.44
C LEU A 139 -2.67 -9.67 9.38
N ALA A 140 -2.09 -8.71 8.65
CA ALA A 140 -2.65 -7.37 8.50
C ALA A 140 -4.07 -7.44 7.93
N LEU A 141 -4.98 -6.59 8.41
CA LEU A 141 -6.40 -6.64 8.03
C LEU A 141 -6.61 -6.47 6.52
N LEU A 142 -5.73 -5.70 5.86
CA LEU A 142 -5.73 -5.55 4.40
C LEU A 142 -5.61 -6.93 3.69
N ASN A 143 -4.67 -7.77 4.13
CA ASN A 143 -4.37 -9.05 3.48
C ASN A 143 -5.42 -10.15 3.74
N LYS A 144 -6.43 -9.87 4.57
CA LYS A 144 -7.60 -10.74 4.76
C LYS A 144 -8.66 -10.57 3.66
N ARG A 145 -8.55 -9.54 2.81
CA ARG A 145 -9.49 -9.28 1.70
C ARG A 145 -9.12 -10.13 0.48
N GLY A 146 -10.11 -10.75 -0.15
CA GLY A 146 -9.89 -11.64 -1.30
C GLY A 146 -9.20 -10.95 -2.50
N TRP A 147 -9.57 -9.71 -2.82
CA TRP A 147 -8.98 -8.96 -3.92
C TRP A 147 -7.48 -8.68 -3.73
N VAL A 148 -7.07 -8.39 -2.49
CA VAL A 148 -5.69 -8.04 -2.14
C VAL A 148 -4.69 -9.15 -2.47
N LEU A 149 -5.13 -10.41 -2.54
CA LEU A 149 -4.27 -11.52 -2.96
C LEU A 149 -3.67 -11.26 -4.35
N GLN A 150 -4.50 -10.83 -5.31
CA GLN A 150 -4.04 -10.52 -6.66
C GLN A 150 -3.15 -9.29 -6.67
N GLU A 151 -3.53 -8.27 -5.91
CA GLU A 151 -2.79 -7.01 -5.78
C GLU A 151 -1.37 -7.25 -5.24
N ARG A 152 -1.22 -8.13 -4.25
CA ARG A 152 0.06 -8.46 -3.62
C ARG A 152 0.92 -9.38 -4.48
N ILE A 153 0.34 -10.45 -5.03
CA ILE A 153 1.12 -11.51 -5.71
C ILE A 153 1.48 -11.11 -7.14
N LEU A 154 0.61 -10.38 -7.84
CA LEU A 154 0.85 -10.04 -9.24
C LEU A 154 1.72 -8.80 -9.42
N SER A 155 1.77 -7.93 -8.41
CA SER A 155 2.63 -6.75 -8.45
C SER A 155 4.11 -7.12 -8.50
N PRO A 156 4.92 -6.53 -9.41
CA PRO A 156 6.35 -6.83 -9.50
C PRO A 156 7.14 -6.49 -8.23
N ARG A 157 6.67 -5.48 -7.49
CA ARG A 157 7.24 -5.00 -6.22
C ARG A 157 6.12 -4.50 -5.33
N VAL A 158 6.24 -4.72 -4.02
CA VAL A 158 5.28 -4.22 -3.04
C VAL A 158 6.03 -3.50 -1.92
N LEU A 159 5.61 -2.28 -1.61
CA LEU A 159 6.05 -1.53 -0.44
C LEU A 159 4.96 -1.61 0.62
N HIS A 160 5.21 -2.34 1.70
CA HIS A 160 4.28 -2.46 2.81
C HIS A 160 4.53 -1.33 3.83
N PHE A 161 3.51 -0.53 4.08
CA PHE A 161 3.45 0.35 5.23
C PHE A 161 2.75 -0.40 6.36
N THR A 162 3.53 -0.83 7.34
CA THR A 162 3.09 -1.68 8.46
C THR A 162 2.99 -0.90 9.76
N GLU A 163 2.35 -1.49 10.77
CA GLU A 163 2.20 -0.92 12.10
C GLU A 163 3.54 -0.79 12.85
N GLU A 164 4.44 -1.77 12.67
CA GLU A 164 5.81 -1.77 13.20
C GLU A 164 6.86 -1.37 12.17
#